data_AF-S9U2G8-F1
#
_entry.id   AF-S9U2G8-F1
#
_cell.length_a   1.000
_cell.length_b   1.000
_cell.length_c   1.000
_cell.angle_alpha   90.00
_cell.angle_beta   90.00
_cell.angle_gamma   90.00
#
_symmetry.space_group_name_H-M   'P 1'
#
loop_
_entity.id
_entity.type
_entity.pdbx_description
1 polymer ?
#
loop_
_entity_poly.entity_id
_entity_poly.type
_entity_poly.pdbx_seq_one_letter_code
_entity_poly.pdbx_strand_id
1 'polypeptide(L)'
;MLKITKAHFKSQTSSLELIKEEVQNASEVHDARTLIPLLQYGIRYLSQHYPPVKNESDLENLPTMLVRGNEVGFSPLFDPALVDACCKRGIFPLALEIGDDCFVFGPKIHRHRSICALVDSEKEKQLIKDFPRGSDGDGVFDVRKLEVSKKMCRPPNEANKTACFSVFINRKEDLSAVFALVKDQHGESWMCKALRRCLVYMFFHPEKYTTKVIITAIRRTKYDHESERKDGVINEGDLIAGEIGFIVGDIYCSATGAYCMSGAGTLQLAVTGLIMKAVGCKIWDLGMQMKYKEDRIGCVELRREKWLQMASNHCANTCFTTESKEKYSRGVPVHSVFQQ
;
A
#
# COMPACT_ATOMS: atom_id res chain seq x y z
N MET A 1 29.58 2.66 4.94
CA MET A 1 28.78 1.71 4.13
C MET A 1 27.38 1.63 4.70
N LEU A 2 26.36 1.56 3.84
CA LEU A 2 24.96 1.41 4.25
C LEU A 2 24.72 -0.05 4.66
N LYS A 3 24.24 -0.30 5.87
CA LYS A 3 24.04 -1.65 6.40
C LYS A 3 22.59 -2.09 6.21
N ILE A 4 22.42 -3.39 5.96
CA ILE A 4 21.11 -4.04 6.01
C ILE A 4 20.66 -4.15 7.48
N THR A 5 19.38 -3.93 7.74
CA THR A 5 18.71 -4.21 9.01
C THR A 5 17.50 -5.12 8.77
N LYS A 6 17.53 -6.31 9.36
CA LYS A 6 16.46 -7.31 9.33
C LYS A 6 15.99 -7.71 10.75
N ALA A 7 16.39 -6.96 11.77
CA ALA A 7 16.06 -7.29 13.17
C ALA A 7 14.55 -7.31 13.41
N HIS A 8 13.80 -6.50 12.66
CA HIS A 8 12.34 -6.41 12.71
C HIS A 8 11.63 -7.36 11.74
N PHE A 9 12.36 -8.24 11.05
CA PHE A 9 11.76 -9.18 10.11
C PHE A 9 11.25 -10.43 10.83
N LYS A 10 10.05 -10.89 10.48
CA LYS A 10 9.54 -12.17 10.96
C LYS A 10 10.26 -13.36 10.33
N SER A 11 10.70 -13.25 9.08
CA SER A 11 11.48 -14.29 8.41
C SER A 11 12.93 -13.83 8.20
N GLN A 12 13.89 -14.68 8.57
CA GLN A 12 15.31 -14.45 8.29
C GLN A 12 15.72 -14.98 6.91
N THR A 13 14.92 -15.89 6.33
CA THR A 13 15.11 -16.42 4.98
C THR A 13 14.25 -15.62 4.01
N SER A 14 14.82 -15.22 2.88
CA SER A 14 14.08 -14.43 1.90
C SER A 14 13.04 -15.26 1.17
N SER A 15 11.81 -14.75 1.08
CA SER A 15 10.72 -15.35 0.32
C SER A 15 10.75 -15.06 -1.18
N LEU A 16 11.82 -14.44 -1.70
CA LEU A 16 11.88 -13.88 -3.06
C LEU A 16 11.55 -14.88 -4.17
N GLU A 17 12.16 -16.07 -4.18
CA GLU A 17 11.93 -17.03 -5.27
C GLU A 17 10.49 -17.56 -5.26
N LEU A 18 9.96 -17.89 -4.09
CA LEU A 18 8.54 -18.27 -3.92
C LEU A 18 7.62 -17.14 -4.42
N ILE A 19 7.91 -15.90 -4.07
CA ILE A 19 7.10 -14.75 -4.50
C ILE A 19 7.23 -14.50 -6.02
N LYS A 20 8.39 -14.75 -6.64
CA LYS A 20 8.53 -14.66 -8.11
C LYS A 20 7.61 -15.65 -8.80
N GLU A 21 7.54 -16.89 -8.33
CA GLU A 21 6.62 -17.89 -8.86
C GLU A 21 5.16 -17.47 -8.68
N GLU A 22 4.79 -16.94 -7.49
CA GLU A 22 3.45 -16.41 -7.24
C GLU A 22 3.09 -15.27 -8.20
N VAL A 23 4.00 -14.33 -8.42
CA VAL A 23 3.79 -13.18 -9.31
C VAL A 23 3.66 -13.63 -10.76
N GLN A 24 4.56 -14.50 -11.23
CA GLN A 24 4.51 -15.03 -12.59
C GLN A 24 3.18 -15.74 -12.84
N ASN A 25 2.82 -16.69 -11.96
CA ASN A 25 1.58 -17.44 -12.10
C ASN A 25 0.35 -16.51 -12.10
N ALA A 26 0.29 -15.53 -11.20
CA ALA A 26 -0.82 -14.59 -11.14
C ALA A 26 -0.90 -13.64 -12.36
N SER A 27 0.22 -13.40 -13.05
CA SER A 27 0.26 -12.54 -14.26
C SER A 27 -0.24 -13.24 -15.52
N GLU A 28 -0.17 -14.57 -15.58
CA GLU A 28 -0.46 -15.37 -16.78
C GLU A 28 -1.83 -16.07 -16.74
N VAL A 29 -2.41 -16.24 -15.55
CA VAL A 29 -3.70 -16.92 -15.38
C VAL A 29 -4.86 -16.13 -15.99
N HIS A 30 -5.89 -16.83 -16.47
CA HIS A 30 -7.14 -16.19 -16.87
C HIS A 30 -8.07 -15.92 -15.67
N ASP A 31 -8.04 -16.80 -14.67
CA ASP A 31 -8.83 -16.72 -13.44
C ASP A 31 -7.90 -16.67 -12.22
N ALA A 32 -7.96 -15.55 -11.50
CA ALA A 32 -7.20 -15.32 -10.27
C ALA A 32 -8.00 -15.60 -8.99
N ARG A 33 -9.24 -16.09 -9.11
CA ARG A 33 -10.05 -16.44 -7.94
C ARG A 33 -9.43 -17.59 -7.16
N THR A 34 -9.50 -17.51 -5.85
CA THR A 34 -9.07 -18.58 -4.93
C THR A 34 -10.19 -18.87 -3.96
N LEU A 35 -10.77 -20.07 -4.04
CA LEU A 35 -11.76 -20.55 -3.09
C LEU A 35 -11.08 -21.32 -1.96
N ILE A 36 -11.31 -20.91 -0.73
CA ILE A 36 -10.86 -21.59 0.47
C ILE A 36 -11.88 -22.66 0.83
N PRO A 37 -11.51 -23.95 0.83
CA PRO A 37 -12.44 -25.03 1.08
C PRO A 37 -12.85 -25.06 2.56
N LEU A 38 -14.00 -24.47 2.87
CA LEU A 38 -14.59 -24.50 4.21
C LEU A 38 -15.72 -25.52 4.26
N LEU A 39 -15.73 -26.34 5.31
CA LEU A 39 -16.84 -27.22 5.61
C LEU A 39 -18.08 -26.40 6.01
N GLN A 40 -19.27 -26.95 5.77
CA GLN A 40 -20.54 -26.24 6.03
C GLN A 40 -20.66 -25.79 7.50
N TYR A 41 -20.15 -26.58 8.45
CA TYR A 41 -20.11 -26.17 9.85
C TYR A 41 -19.15 -24.98 10.09
N GLY A 42 -18.03 -24.92 9.38
CA GLY A 42 -17.07 -23.81 9.47
C GLY A 42 -17.67 -22.51 8.94
N ILE A 43 -18.42 -22.57 7.83
CA ILE A 43 -19.16 -21.40 7.30
C ILE A 43 -20.22 -20.93 8.30
N ARG A 44 -20.96 -21.86 8.93
CA ARG A 44 -21.95 -21.52 9.97
C ARG A 44 -21.29 -20.88 11.18
N TYR A 45 -20.15 -21.42 11.62
CA TYR A 45 -19.39 -20.87 12.74
C TYR A 45 -18.89 -19.46 12.43
N LEU A 46 -18.22 -19.24 11.29
CA LEU A 46 -17.76 -17.90 10.91
C LEU A 46 -18.92 -16.91 10.78
N SER A 47 -20.07 -17.33 10.24
CA SER A 47 -21.27 -16.50 10.12
C SER A 47 -21.84 -16.03 11.47
N GLN A 48 -21.50 -16.68 12.59
CA GLN A 48 -21.89 -16.22 13.93
C GLN A 48 -21.06 -15.03 14.40
N HIS A 49 -19.85 -14.85 13.84
CA HIS A 49 -18.89 -13.83 14.27
C HIS A 49 -18.69 -12.72 13.22
N TYR A 50 -18.78 -13.06 11.94
CA TYR A 50 -18.49 -12.15 10.83
C TYR A 50 -19.64 -12.18 9.82
N PRO A 51 -20.14 -11.02 9.37
CA PRO A 51 -21.10 -10.96 8.27
C PRO A 51 -20.55 -11.63 7.00
N PRO A 52 -21.29 -12.57 6.38
CA PRO A 52 -20.86 -13.18 5.12
C PRO A 52 -20.93 -12.17 3.98
N VAL A 53 -19.91 -12.17 3.12
CA VAL A 53 -19.81 -11.36 1.90
C VAL A 53 -19.57 -12.31 0.72
N LYS A 54 -20.57 -12.51 -0.12
CA LYS A 54 -20.51 -13.43 -1.26
C LYS A 54 -20.25 -12.69 -2.56
N ASN A 55 -20.74 -11.46 -2.67
CA ASN A 55 -20.65 -10.66 -3.87
C ASN A 55 -20.62 -9.17 -3.53
N GLU A 56 -20.57 -8.33 -4.57
CA GLU A 56 -20.53 -6.88 -4.45
C GLU A 56 -21.76 -6.27 -3.74
N SER A 57 -22.96 -6.82 -3.93
CA SER A 57 -24.17 -6.30 -3.29
C SER A 57 -24.18 -6.47 -1.76
N ASP A 58 -23.50 -7.50 -1.24
CA ASP A 58 -23.36 -7.69 0.21
C ASP A 58 -22.50 -6.59 0.85
N LEU A 59 -21.57 -5.97 0.09
CA LEU A 59 -20.72 -4.89 0.59
C LEU A 59 -21.49 -3.60 0.88
N GLU A 60 -22.63 -3.37 0.22
CA GLU A 60 -23.49 -2.21 0.47
C GLU A 60 -24.17 -2.30 1.84
N ASN A 61 -24.50 -3.51 2.26
CA ASN A 61 -25.13 -3.79 3.55
C ASN A 61 -24.11 -4.09 4.65
N LEU A 62 -22.84 -4.37 4.31
CA LEU A 62 -21.81 -4.68 5.30
C LEU A 62 -21.71 -3.65 6.44
N PRO A 63 -21.72 -2.31 6.19
CA PRO A 63 -21.67 -1.33 7.27
C PRO A 63 -22.78 -1.48 8.32
N THR A 64 -23.98 -1.90 7.92
CA THR A 64 -25.14 -2.09 8.81
C THR A 64 -25.12 -3.46 9.48
N MET A 65 -24.53 -4.46 8.83
CA MET A 65 -24.38 -5.83 9.37
C MET A 65 -23.26 -5.97 10.40
N LEU A 66 -22.28 -5.07 10.40
CA LEU A 66 -21.20 -5.06 11.41
C LEU A 66 -21.79 -4.75 12.80
N VAL A 67 -22.03 -5.79 13.61
CA VAL A 67 -22.48 -5.69 15.01
C VAL A 67 -21.53 -4.78 15.83
N ARG A 68 -22.05 -4.13 16.88
CA ARG A 68 -21.27 -3.28 17.81
C ARG A 68 -20.03 -4.01 18.35
N GLY A 69 -18.89 -3.82 17.69
CA GLY A 69 -17.69 -4.61 17.99
C GLY A 69 -16.80 -4.76 16.77
N ASN A 70 -17.42 -5.16 15.68
CA ASN A 70 -16.71 -5.71 14.54
C ASN A 70 -16.39 -4.66 13.47
N GLU A 71 -15.32 -4.95 12.75
CA GLU A 71 -14.84 -4.18 11.61
C GLU A 71 -14.73 -5.02 10.35
N VAL A 72 -14.96 -6.34 10.42
CA VAL A 72 -14.57 -7.29 9.37
C VAL A 72 -15.78 -8.16 8.99
N GLY A 73 -16.06 -8.27 7.68
CA GLY A 73 -16.89 -9.33 7.12
C GLY A 73 -16.03 -10.53 6.69
N PHE A 74 -16.62 -11.59 6.15
CA PHE A 74 -15.83 -12.72 5.64
C PHE A 74 -16.37 -13.29 4.31
N SER A 75 -15.45 -13.81 3.50
CA SER A 75 -15.73 -14.61 2.32
C SER A 75 -14.73 -15.75 2.19
N PRO A 76 -15.16 -16.99 1.86
CA PRO A 76 -14.23 -18.04 1.48
C PRO A 76 -13.60 -17.78 0.11
N LEU A 77 -14.08 -16.80 -0.65
CA LEU A 77 -13.61 -16.50 -2.00
C LEU A 77 -12.74 -15.24 -1.98
N PHE A 78 -11.48 -15.40 -2.38
CA PHE A 78 -10.66 -14.28 -2.83
C PHE A 78 -10.92 -14.07 -4.33
N ASP A 79 -11.49 -12.93 -4.69
CA ASP A 79 -11.83 -12.57 -6.06
C ASP A 79 -11.32 -11.14 -6.36
N PRO A 80 -10.50 -10.92 -7.41
CA PRO A 80 -10.11 -9.58 -7.83
C PRO A 80 -11.28 -8.60 -7.99
N ALA A 81 -12.44 -9.05 -8.49
CA ALA A 81 -13.62 -8.21 -8.65
C ALA A 81 -14.21 -7.78 -7.30
N LEU A 82 -14.20 -8.69 -6.32
CA LEU A 82 -14.65 -8.38 -4.96
C LEU A 82 -13.64 -7.47 -4.23
N VAL A 83 -12.34 -7.64 -4.47
CA VAL A 83 -11.29 -6.74 -3.99
C VAL A 83 -11.50 -5.32 -4.54
N ASP A 84 -11.72 -5.18 -5.86
CA ASP A 84 -12.04 -3.89 -6.48
C ASP A 84 -13.32 -3.27 -5.89
N ALA A 85 -14.37 -4.08 -5.71
CA ALA A 85 -15.62 -3.64 -5.09
C ALA A 85 -15.44 -3.14 -3.65
N CYS A 86 -14.54 -3.74 -2.87
CA CYS A 86 -14.17 -3.25 -1.55
C CYS A 86 -13.47 -1.90 -1.63
N CYS A 87 -12.41 -1.80 -2.42
CA CYS A 87 -11.60 -0.59 -2.55
C CYS A 87 -12.43 0.61 -3.00
N LYS A 88 -13.31 0.45 -4.00
CA LYS A 88 -14.21 1.51 -4.49
C LYS A 88 -15.14 2.08 -3.41
N ARG A 89 -15.47 1.27 -2.40
CA ARG A 89 -16.35 1.63 -1.29
C ARG A 89 -15.59 2.13 -0.06
N GLY A 90 -14.27 2.29 -0.14
CA GLY A 90 -13.44 2.61 1.03
C GLY A 90 -13.32 1.46 2.03
N ILE A 91 -13.62 0.23 1.62
CA ILE A 91 -13.47 -0.98 2.43
C ILE A 91 -12.08 -1.55 2.16
N PHE A 92 -11.30 -1.78 3.21
CA PHE A 92 -9.95 -2.29 3.08
C PHE A 92 -9.96 -3.80 2.81
N PRO A 93 -9.42 -4.27 1.67
CA PRO A 93 -9.31 -5.71 1.41
C PRO A 93 -8.18 -6.29 2.27
N LEU A 94 -8.50 -7.25 3.12
CA LEU A 94 -7.51 -8.02 3.86
C LEU A 94 -7.85 -9.50 3.91
N ALA A 95 -6.91 -10.30 4.40
CA ALA A 95 -7.11 -11.68 4.75
C ALA A 95 -7.28 -11.80 6.28
N LEU A 96 -8.29 -12.55 6.69
CA LEU A 96 -8.56 -12.91 8.09
C LEU A 96 -8.03 -14.32 8.33
N GLU A 97 -7.08 -14.46 9.25
CA GLU A 97 -6.58 -15.77 9.70
C GLU A 97 -7.64 -16.45 10.57
N ILE A 98 -7.94 -17.71 10.26
CA ILE A 98 -8.95 -18.52 10.96
C ILE A 98 -8.36 -19.77 11.64
N GLY A 99 -7.02 -19.83 11.75
CA GLY A 99 -6.25 -20.90 12.39
C GLY A 99 -5.36 -21.67 11.41
N ASP A 100 -4.25 -22.22 11.91
CA ASP A 100 -3.30 -23.08 11.17
C ASP A 100 -2.86 -22.51 9.80
N ASP A 101 -2.51 -21.21 9.76
CA ASP A 101 -2.16 -20.48 8.52
C ASP A 101 -3.24 -20.54 7.42
N CYS A 102 -4.50 -20.81 7.81
CA CYS A 102 -5.65 -20.74 6.93
C CYS A 102 -6.25 -19.34 6.97
N PHE A 103 -6.45 -18.76 5.79
CA PHE A 103 -6.94 -17.39 5.64
C PHE A 103 -8.21 -17.37 4.81
N VAL A 104 -9.18 -16.55 5.20
CA VAL A 104 -10.36 -16.20 4.41
C VAL A 104 -10.29 -14.73 4.01
N PHE A 105 -11.02 -14.33 2.97
CA PHE A 105 -11.06 -12.93 2.58
C PHE A 105 -11.89 -12.14 3.60
N GLY A 106 -11.36 -11.06 4.12
CA GLY A 106 -11.96 -10.24 5.18
C GLY A 106 -12.08 -8.78 4.77
N PRO A 107 -13.20 -8.34 4.16
CA PRO A 107 -13.45 -6.93 3.92
C PRO A 107 -13.52 -6.16 5.24
N LYS A 108 -12.60 -5.21 5.45
CA LYS A 108 -12.49 -4.46 6.72
C LYS A 108 -12.91 -3.00 6.58
N ILE A 109 -13.77 -2.55 7.49
CA ILE A 109 -14.21 -1.17 7.64
C ILE A 109 -13.81 -0.67 9.03
N HIS A 110 -12.74 0.14 9.10
CA HIS A 110 -12.33 0.77 10.34
C HIS A 110 -13.44 1.64 10.93
N ARG A 111 -13.55 1.69 12.26
CA ARG A 111 -14.39 2.65 12.99
C ARG A 111 -13.90 4.07 12.83
N HIS A 112 -12.58 4.21 12.82
CA HIS A 112 -11.85 5.45 12.71
C HIS A 112 -10.74 5.27 11.69
N ARG A 113 -10.77 6.10 10.64
CA ARG A 113 -9.82 6.09 9.54
C ARG A 113 -8.80 7.20 9.76
N SER A 114 -7.53 6.85 9.62
CA SER A 114 -6.42 7.80 9.60
C SER A 114 -6.25 8.34 8.19
N ILE A 115 -6.45 9.63 7.99
CA ILE A 115 -6.32 10.26 6.68
C ILE A 115 -5.48 11.54 6.75
N CYS A 116 -4.87 11.89 5.63
CA CYS A 116 -4.13 13.14 5.46
C CYS A 116 -4.43 13.72 4.07
N ALA A 117 -4.45 15.04 3.95
CA ALA A 117 -4.66 15.73 2.69
C ALA A 117 -3.32 15.95 1.97
N LEU A 118 -3.29 15.57 0.70
CA LEU A 118 -2.15 15.73 -0.20
C LEU A 118 -2.32 17.00 -1.04
N VAL A 119 -2.23 18.15 -0.38
CA VAL A 119 -2.45 19.48 -0.97
C VAL A 119 -1.38 20.47 -0.51
N ASP A 120 -1.34 21.67 -1.09
CA ASP A 120 -0.32 22.68 -0.75
C ASP A 120 -0.68 23.57 0.43
N SER A 121 -1.97 23.69 0.74
CA SER A 121 -2.44 24.62 1.77
C SER A 121 -3.70 24.16 2.48
N GLU A 122 -3.92 24.73 3.65
CA GLU A 122 -5.18 24.60 4.40
C GLU A 122 -6.39 25.02 3.57
N LYS A 123 -6.24 26.06 2.74
CA LYS A 123 -7.30 26.54 1.85
C LYS A 123 -7.71 25.47 0.83
N GLU A 124 -6.75 24.75 0.25
CA GLU A 124 -7.05 23.64 -0.67
C GLU A 124 -7.65 22.44 0.05
N LYS A 125 -7.20 22.14 1.28
CA LYS A 125 -7.80 21.08 2.12
C LYS A 125 -9.29 21.31 2.33
N GLN A 126 -9.69 22.56 2.57
CA GLN A 126 -11.09 22.94 2.76
C GLN A 126 -11.97 22.75 1.50
N LEU A 127 -11.35 22.62 0.32
CA LEU A 127 -12.05 22.30 -0.93
C LEU A 127 -12.23 20.78 -1.13
N ILE A 128 -11.56 19.94 -0.35
CA ILE A 128 -11.76 18.49 -0.38
C ILE A 128 -13.11 18.19 0.30
N LYS A 129 -14.04 17.67 -0.49
CA LYS A 129 -15.38 17.33 -0.03
C LYS A 129 -15.30 16.32 1.12
N ASP A 130 -16.10 16.55 2.16
CA ASP A 130 -16.19 15.70 3.36
C ASP A 130 -14.91 15.58 4.22
N PHE A 131 -13.84 16.32 3.91
CA PHE A 131 -12.62 16.31 4.72
C PHE A 131 -12.85 17.00 6.08
N PRO A 132 -12.32 16.47 7.20
CA PRO A 132 -12.43 17.09 8.52
C PRO A 132 -11.97 18.55 8.52
N ARG A 133 -12.81 19.43 9.11
CA ARG A 133 -12.38 20.78 9.46
C ARG A 133 -11.64 20.72 10.80
N GLY A 134 -10.47 21.34 10.87
CA GLY A 134 -9.61 21.37 12.06
C GLY A 134 -8.92 22.73 12.20
N SER A 135 -7.95 22.82 13.11
CA SER A 135 -7.04 23.96 13.23
C SER A 135 -6.18 24.14 11.98
N ASP A 136 -5.61 25.34 11.81
CA ASP A 136 -4.70 25.65 10.71
C ASP A 136 -3.51 24.67 10.66
N GLY A 137 -3.40 23.92 9.55
CA GLY A 137 -2.28 23.01 9.30
C GLY A 137 -2.45 21.57 9.79
N ASP A 138 -3.53 21.26 10.52
CA ASP A 138 -3.85 19.88 10.89
C ASP A 138 -4.43 19.11 9.70
N GLY A 139 -4.04 17.85 9.51
CA GLY A 139 -4.59 17.05 8.42
C GLY A 139 -4.01 17.35 7.05
N VAL A 140 -3.06 18.28 6.90
CA VAL A 140 -2.28 18.46 5.66
C VAL A 140 -0.95 17.72 5.77
N PHE A 141 -0.58 17.00 4.72
CA PHE A 141 0.68 16.27 4.67
C PHE A 141 1.86 17.24 4.65
N ASP A 142 2.71 17.15 5.68
CA ASP A 142 3.94 17.92 5.77
C ASP A 142 5.15 16.99 5.81
N VAL A 143 5.85 16.89 4.68
CA VAL A 143 7.05 16.06 4.54
C VAL A 143 8.15 16.41 5.54
N ARG A 144 8.18 17.66 6.05
CA ARG A 144 9.17 18.11 7.03
C ARG A 144 9.01 17.39 8.38
N LYS A 145 7.78 17.02 8.76
CA LYS A 145 7.48 16.28 10.01
C LYS A 145 8.07 14.87 10.02
N LEU A 146 8.38 14.31 8.86
CA LEU A 146 9.04 13.01 8.75
C LEU A 146 10.53 13.07 9.09
N GLU A 147 11.17 14.26 9.03
CA GLU A 147 12.59 14.45 9.36
C GLU A 147 13.54 13.51 8.58
N VAL A 148 13.32 13.38 7.27
CA VAL A 148 14.17 12.55 6.40
C VAL A 148 15.61 13.08 6.43
N SER A 149 16.58 12.19 6.66
CA SER A 149 17.99 12.56 6.69
C SER A 149 18.45 13.14 5.35
N LYS A 150 19.10 14.31 5.38
CA LYS A 150 19.72 14.95 4.20
C LYS A 150 20.67 14.02 3.43
N LYS A 151 21.26 13.01 4.10
CA LYS A 151 22.13 12.00 3.45
C LYS A 151 21.37 11.13 2.46
N MET A 152 20.07 10.91 2.69
CA MET A 152 19.18 10.09 1.86
C MET A 152 18.66 10.85 0.63
N CYS A 153 18.72 12.18 0.65
CA CYS A 153 18.23 13.04 -0.44
C CYS A 153 19.37 13.63 -1.29
N ARG A 154 20.58 13.05 -1.22
CA ARG A 154 21.72 13.53 -2.02
C ARG A 154 21.50 13.22 -3.50
N PRO A 155 21.92 14.13 -4.40
CA PRO A 155 21.93 13.83 -5.83
C PRO A 155 22.98 12.75 -6.14
N PRO A 156 22.85 12.07 -7.29
CA PRO A 156 23.91 11.19 -7.77
C PRO A 156 25.21 11.97 -8.03
N ASN A 157 26.35 11.31 -7.81
CA ASN A 157 27.66 11.84 -8.14
C ASN A 157 28.53 10.68 -8.64
N GLU A 158 28.80 10.67 -9.95
CA GLU A 158 29.52 9.58 -10.62
C GLU A 158 30.99 9.51 -10.19
N ALA A 159 31.64 10.65 -9.95
CA ALA A 159 33.07 10.71 -9.62
C ALA A 159 33.40 9.99 -8.31
N ASN A 160 32.50 10.04 -7.32
CA ASN A 160 32.69 9.39 -6.01
C ASN A 160 31.65 8.31 -5.69
N LYS A 161 30.77 7.98 -6.64
CA LYS A 161 29.68 7.00 -6.52
C LYS A 161 28.90 7.17 -5.21
N THR A 162 28.52 8.42 -4.91
CA THR A 162 27.81 8.76 -3.67
C THR A 162 26.55 7.91 -3.54
N ALA A 163 26.32 7.34 -2.36
CA ALA A 163 25.09 6.63 -2.09
C ALA A 163 23.88 7.59 -2.21
N CYS A 164 23.04 7.33 -3.20
CA CYS A 164 21.77 8.00 -3.44
C CYS A 164 20.72 6.96 -3.85
N PHE A 165 19.47 7.40 -3.97
CA PHE A 165 18.33 6.51 -4.16
C PHE A 165 17.45 6.98 -5.30
N SER A 166 16.76 6.03 -5.91
CA SER A 166 15.73 6.24 -6.92
C SER A 166 14.46 5.53 -6.50
N VAL A 167 13.33 6.16 -6.78
CA VAL A 167 12.00 5.61 -6.52
C VAL A 167 11.33 5.23 -7.84
N PHE A 168 10.72 4.06 -7.85
CA PHE A 168 10.00 3.48 -8.97
C PHE A 168 8.55 3.25 -8.55
N ILE A 169 7.60 3.59 -9.41
CA ILE A 169 6.19 3.25 -9.22
C ILE A 169 5.75 2.34 -10.37
N ASN A 170 5.14 1.21 -10.02
CA ASN A 170 4.56 0.25 -10.96
C ASN A 170 5.55 -0.27 -12.03
N ARG A 171 6.84 -0.33 -11.70
CA ARG A 171 7.84 -1.03 -12.51
C ARG A 171 7.71 -2.54 -12.26
N LYS A 172 7.49 -3.31 -13.34
CA LYS A 172 7.13 -4.74 -13.26
C LYS A 172 8.17 -5.57 -12.52
N GLU A 173 9.44 -5.24 -12.74
CA GLU A 173 10.62 -5.90 -12.18
C GLU A 173 10.71 -5.73 -10.64
N ASP A 174 9.95 -4.80 -10.07
CA ASP A 174 9.95 -4.55 -8.63
C ASP A 174 8.87 -5.32 -7.86
N LEU A 175 7.86 -5.88 -8.54
CA LEU A 175 6.74 -6.57 -7.89
C LEU A 175 7.23 -7.63 -6.92
N SER A 176 7.98 -8.60 -7.41
CA SER A 176 8.40 -9.74 -6.60
C SER A 176 9.26 -9.31 -5.41
N ALA A 177 10.14 -8.31 -5.63
CA ALA A 177 11.03 -7.81 -4.59
C ALA A 177 10.26 -7.06 -3.48
N VAL A 178 9.26 -6.25 -3.84
CA VAL A 178 8.43 -5.51 -2.87
C VAL A 178 7.52 -6.46 -2.10
N PHE A 179 6.83 -7.38 -2.77
CA PHE A 179 6.00 -8.39 -2.11
C PHE A 179 6.83 -9.29 -1.16
N ALA A 180 8.03 -9.70 -1.57
CA ALA A 180 8.94 -10.47 -0.73
C ALA A 180 9.42 -9.66 0.47
N LEU A 181 9.82 -8.40 0.29
CA LEU A 181 10.24 -7.54 1.40
C LEU A 181 9.11 -7.35 2.43
N VAL A 182 7.87 -7.16 1.97
CA VAL A 182 6.69 -7.05 2.83
C VAL A 182 6.42 -8.37 3.57
N LYS A 183 6.46 -9.51 2.87
CA LYS A 183 6.26 -10.83 3.48
C LYS A 183 7.37 -11.17 4.48
N ASP A 184 8.62 -10.89 4.16
CA ASP A 184 9.76 -11.14 5.05
C ASP A 184 9.63 -10.30 6.34
N GLN A 185 9.18 -9.05 6.22
CA GLN A 185 8.99 -8.16 7.37
C GLN A 185 7.78 -8.54 8.22
N HIS A 186 6.61 -8.76 7.61
CA HIS A 186 5.34 -8.89 8.33
C HIS A 186 4.84 -10.33 8.49
N GLY A 187 5.47 -11.29 7.81
CA GLY A 187 5.05 -12.69 7.71
C GLY A 187 3.88 -12.91 6.76
N GLU A 188 3.47 -14.17 6.61
CA GLU A 188 2.17 -14.52 6.04
C GLU A 188 1.10 -14.04 7.03
N SER A 189 0.33 -13.02 6.65
CA SER A 189 -0.59 -12.32 7.57
C SER A 189 -1.81 -11.83 6.78
N TRP A 190 -2.22 -10.58 7.01
CA TRP A 190 -3.38 -9.99 6.34
C TRP A 190 -3.23 -9.95 4.80
N MET A 191 -2.01 -9.97 4.27
CA MET A 191 -1.75 -10.04 2.82
C MET A 191 -1.29 -11.45 2.44
N CYS A 192 -2.16 -12.44 2.64
CA CYS A 192 -1.86 -13.84 2.35
C CYS A 192 -1.68 -14.10 0.84
N LYS A 193 -1.18 -15.29 0.48
CA LYS A 193 -0.97 -15.73 -0.92
C LYS A 193 -2.19 -15.50 -1.82
N ALA A 194 -3.39 -15.81 -1.34
CA ALA A 194 -4.62 -15.63 -2.12
C ALA A 194 -4.91 -14.15 -2.41
N LEU A 195 -4.71 -13.27 -1.43
CA LEU A 195 -4.88 -11.82 -1.64
C LEU A 195 -3.77 -11.25 -2.53
N ARG A 196 -2.51 -11.68 -2.36
CA ARG A 196 -1.41 -11.30 -3.26
C ARG A 196 -1.72 -11.67 -4.71
N ARG A 197 -2.23 -12.87 -4.96
CA ARG A 197 -2.68 -13.31 -6.29
C ARG A 197 -3.70 -12.34 -6.88
N CYS A 198 -4.70 -11.91 -6.11
CA CYS A 198 -5.67 -10.91 -6.59
C CYS A 198 -4.99 -9.57 -6.94
N LEU A 199 -4.15 -9.04 -6.04
CA LEU A 199 -3.47 -7.75 -6.27
C LEU A 199 -2.54 -7.79 -7.48
N VAL A 200 -1.78 -8.87 -7.66
CA VAL A 200 -0.92 -9.05 -8.84
C VAL A 200 -1.77 -9.16 -10.10
N TYR A 201 -2.84 -9.95 -10.10
CA TYR A 201 -3.72 -10.04 -11.26
C TYR A 201 -4.31 -8.67 -11.65
N MET A 202 -4.79 -7.90 -10.66
CA MET A 202 -5.31 -6.54 -10.86
C MET A 202 -4.23 -5.59 -11.40
N PHE A 203 -2.99 -5.73 -10.96
CA PHE A 203 -1.87 -4.95 -11.46
C PHE A 203 -1.61 -5.19 -12.95
N PHE A 204 -1.71 -6.44 -13.42
CA PHE A 204 -1.48 -6.80 -14.82
C PHE A 204 -2.70 -6.58 -15.73
N HIS A 205 -3.90 -6.45 -15.16
CA HIS A 205 -5.15 -6.18 -15.89
C HIS A 205 -5.83 -4.88 -15.40
N PRO A 206 -5.12 -3.74 -15.38
CA PRO A 206 -5.60 -2.52 -14.75
C PRO A 206 -6.85 -1.95 -15.44
N GLU A 207 -7.12 -2.29 -16.68
CA GLU A 207 -8.32 -1.87 -17.45
C GLU A 207 -9.61 -2.53 -16.95
N LYS A 208 -9.52 -3.70 -16.29
CA LYS A 208 -10.68 -4.43 -15.76
C LYS A 208 -11.21 -3.87 -14.45
N TYR A 209 -10.43 -3.02 -13.77
CA TYR A 209 -10.70 -2.59 -12.40
C TYR A 209 -10.65 -1.08 -12.26
N THR A 210 -11.53 -0.50 -11.44
CA THR A 210 -11.44 0.93 -11.09
C THR A 210 -10.21 1.18 -10.25
N THR A 211 -9.94 0.28 -9.31
CA THR A 211 -8.80 0.31 -8.40
C THR A 211 -7.49 0.09 -9.14
N LYS A 212 -6.53 1.00 -8.96
CA LYS A 212 -5.18 0.87 -9.52
C LYS A 212 -4.23 0.41 -8.43
N VAL A 213 -3.69 -0.79 -8.56
CA VAL A 213 -2.65 -1.30 -7.64
C VAL A 213 -1.38 -0.49 -7.84
N ILE A 214 -0.81 -0.01 -6.74
CA ILE A 214 0.41 0.80 -6.71
C ILE A 214 1.50 0.04 -5.95
N ILE A 215 2.61 -0.17 -6.64
CA ILE A 215 3.83 -0.78 -6.11
C ILE A 215 4.91 0.30 -6.12
N THR A 216 5.33 0.73 -4.93
CA THR A 216 6.41 1.68 -4.75
C THR A 216 7.68 0.94 -4.36
N ALA A 217 8.78 1.18 -5.06
CA ALA A 217 10.08 0.59 -4.78
C ALA A 217 11.15 1.68 -4.69
N ILE A 218 11.93 1.68 -3.61
CA ILE A 218 13.05 2.59 -3.43
C ILE A 218 14.33 1.77 -3.43
N ARG A 219 15.19 2.06 -4.40
CA ARG A 219 16.44 1.33 -4.61
C ARG A 219 17.63 2.25 -4.48
N ARG A 220 18.74 1.69 -4.04
CA ARG A 220 20.04 2.36 -4.18
C ARG A 220 20.32 2.53 -5.67
N THR A 221 20.65 3.74 -6.08
CA THR A 221 20.96 4.04 -7.49
C THR A 221 22.17 3.23 -7.96
N LYS A 222 22.12 2.77 -9.20
CA LYS A 222 23.19 2.00 -9.86
C LYS A 222 24.04 2.95 -10.72
N TYR A 223 25.35 2.92 -10.52
CA TYR A 223 26.32 3.69 -11.31
C TYR A 223 27.04 2.79 -12.32
N ASP A 224 27.46 1.60 -11.90
CA ASP A 224 28.15 0.65 -12.78
C ASP A 224 27.37 -0.65 -12.95
N HIS A 225 27.58 -1.34 -14.07
CA HIS A 225 27.02 -2.66 -14.29
C HIS A 225 27.73 -3.79 -13.51
N GLU A 226 28.97 -3.57 -13.05
CA GLU A 226 29.88 -4.61 -12.54
C GLU A 226 30.44 -4.32 -11.12
N SER A 227 29.66 -3.72 -10.23
CA SER A 227 30.11 -3.53 -8.84
C SER A 227 30.08 -4.84 -8.04
N GLU A 228 31.19 -5.16 -7.36
CA GLU A 228 31.27 -6.30 -6.43
C GLU A 228 30.16 -6.21 -5.38
N ARG A 229 29.36 -7.28 -5.26
CA ARG A 229 28.35 -7.40 -4.20
C ARG A 229 29.02 -7.79 -2.90
N LYS A 230 28.70 -7.07 -1.83
CA LYS A 230 29.16 -7.35 -0.47
C LYS A 230 27.99 -7.79 0.40
N ASP A 231 28.20 -8.84 1.19
CA ASP A 231 27.19 -9.35 2.11
C ASP A 231 26.98 -8.40 3.30
N GLY A 232 25.74 -8.36 3.79
CA GLY A 232 25.35 -7.54 4.95
C GLY A 232 25.28 -6.03 4.71
N VAL A 233 25.55 -5.56 3.49
CA VAL A 233 25.46 -4.14 3.11
C VAL A 233 24.49 -3.93 1.95
N ILE A 234 23.98 -2.70 1.83
CA ILE A 234 23.13 -2.30 0.70
C ILE A 234 24.03 -2.02 -0.51
N ASN A 235 23.93 -2.85 -1.54
CA ASN A 235 24.65 -2.70 -2.81
C ASN A 235 23.85 -1.85 -3.80
N GLU A 236 24.49 -1.45 -4.89
CA GLU A 236 23.82 -0.73 -5.97
C GLU A 236 22.69 -1.56 -6.57
N GLY A 237 21.54 -0.93 -6.84
CA GLY A 237 20.33 -1.59 -7.31
C GLY A 237 19.52 -2.31 -6.22
N ASP A 238 20.05 -2.49 -5.02
CA ASP A 238 19.32 -3.17 -3.93
C ASP A 238 18.09 -2.36 -3.50
N LEU A 239 16.99 -3.08 -3.24
CA LEU A 239 15.75 -2.53 -2.67
C LEU A 239 15.96 -2.23 -1.20
N ILE A 240 15.76 -0.97 -0.81
CA ILE A 240 15.90 -0.51 0.58
C ILE A 240 14.57 -0.36 1.31
N ALA A 241 13.51 -0.06 0.56
CA ALA A 241 12.15 0.06 1.04
C ALA A 241 11.17 -0.16 -0.11
N GLY A 242 9.97 -0.62 0.22
CA GLY A 242 8.87 -0.75 -0.71
C GLY A 242 7.53 -0.60 -0.02
N GLU A 243 6.51 -0.25 -0.79
CA GLU A 243 5.13 -0.14 -0.34
C GLU A 243 4.19 -0.75 -1.37
N ILE A 244 3.15 -1.39 -0.87
CA ILE A 244 1.99 -1.83 -1.62
C ILE A 244 0.82 -0.97 -1.16
N GLY A 245 0.16 -0.35 -2.13
CA GLY A 245 -1.03 0.46 -1.93
C GLY A 245 -1.94 0.38 -3.15
N PHE A 246 -2.95 1.24 -3.17
CA PHE A 246 -3.82 1.35 -4.33
C PHE A 246 -4.44 2.75 -4.43
N ILE A 247 -4.83 3.11 -5.65
CA ILE A 247 -5.56 4.35 -5.94
C ILE A 247 -6.99 4.02 -6.34
N VAL A 248 -7.94 4.76 -5.80
CA VAL A 248 -9.33 4.83 -6.27
C VAL A 248 -9.69 6.30 -6.44
N GLY A 249 -10.01 6.70 -7.67
CA GLY A 249 -10.19 8.11 -8.03
C GLY A 249 -8.98 8.96 -7.64
N ASP A 250 -9.14 9.89 -6.69
CA ASP A 250 -8.07 10.73 -6.14
C ASP A 250 -7.64 10.38 -4.70
N ILE A 251 -8.00 9.19 -4.22
CA ILE A 251 -7.56 8.63 -2.94
C ILE A 251 -6.41 7.65 -3.16
N TYR A 252 -5.29 7.86 -2.48
CA TYR A 252 -4.25 6.85 -2.31
C TYR A 252 -4.40 6.14 -0.97
N CYS A 253 -4.59 4.82 -1.00
CA CYS A 253 -4.66 3.97 0.17
C CYS A 253 -3.33 3.23 0.37
N SER A 254 -2.62 3.52 1.44
CA SER A 254 -1.42 2.80 1.85
C SER A 254 -1.83 1.51 2.57
N ALA A 255 -1.49 0.35 1.99
CA ALA A 255 -1.85 -0.93 2.57
C ALA A 255 -0.73 -1.47 3.48
N THR A 256 0.52 -1.47 3.02
CA THR A 256 1.68 -1.79 3.84
C THR A 256 3.00 -1.35 3.22
N GLY A 257 3.92 -0.88 4.08
CA GLY A 257 5.31 -0.62 3.75
C GLY A 257 6.25 -1.59 4.45
N ALA A 258 7.42 -1.81 3.86
CA ALA A 258 8.52 -2.57 4.45
C ALA A 258 9.87 -1.98 4.02
N TYR A 259 10.90 -2.20 4.82
CA TYR A 259 12.23 -1.62 4.61
C TYR A 259 13.33 -2.47 5.25
N CYS A 260 14.53 -2.41 4.68
CA CYS A 260 15.70 -3.17 5.14
C CYS A 260 16.91 -2.29 5.48
N MET A 261 16.73 -0.96 5.61
CA MET A 261 17.78 -0.01 5.94
C MET A 261 17.27 1.05 6.93
N SER A 262 18.12 1.47 7.88
CA SER A 262 17.75 2.54 8.83
C SER A 262 17.37 3.84 8.11
N GLY A 263 16.27 4.46 8.53
CA GLY A 263 15.69 5.65 7.92
C GLY A 263 14.95 5.41 6.59
N ALA A 264 14.99 4.20 6.02
CA ALA A 264 14.35 3.92 4.73
C ALA A 264 12.82 3.87 4.82
N GLY A 265 12.24 3.46 5.96
CA GLY A 265 10.78 3.55 6.17
C GLY A 265 10.28 5.00 6.18
N THR A 266 11.01 5.89 6.86
CA THR A 266 10.70 7.33 6.85
C THR A 266 10.86 7.95 5.47
N LEU A 267 11.94 7.59 4.76
CA LEU A 267 12.14 8.01 3.37
C LEU A 267 10.97 7.53 2.50
N GLN A 268 10.53 6.28 2.69
CA GLN A 268 9.43 5.68 1.95
C GLN A 268 8.13 6.46 2.11
N LEU A 269 7.73 6.79 3.34
CA LEU A 269 6.57 7.63 3.58
C LEU A 269 6.72 9.00 2.88
N ALA A 270 7.89 9.64 3.01
CA ALA A 270 8.10 10.97 2.45
C ALA A 270 7.94 10.99 0.92
N VAL A 271 8.64 10.08 0.21
CA VAL A 271 8.54 10.05 -1.25
C VAL A 271 7.18 9.58 -1.73
N THR A 272 6.52 8.69 -0.99
CA THR A 272 5.17 8.23 -1.33
C THR A 272 4.19 9.40 -1.26
N GLY A 273 4.17 10.14 -0.16
CA GLY A 273 3.28 11.31 -0.01
C GLY A 273 3.53 12.38 -1.08
N LEU A 274 4.80 12.72 -1.34
CA LEU A 274 5.17 13.69 -2.38
C LEU A 274 4.75 13.23 -3.78
N ILE A 275 4.98 11.97 -4.13
CA ILE A 275 4.61 11.43 -5.45
C ILE A 275 3.11 11.33 -5.61
N MET A 276 2.38 10.83 -4.61
CA MET A 276 0.92 10.68 -4.71
C MET A 276 0.25 12.05 -4.83
N LYS A 277 0.76 13.07 -4.14
CA LYS A 277 0.36 14.47 -4.36
C LYS A 277 0.62 14.92 -5.80
N ALA A 278 1.84 14.71 -6.31
CA ALA A 278 2.22 15.10 -7.69
C ALA A 278 1.42 14.37 -8.78
N VAL A 279 0.96 13.15 -8.51
CA VAL A 279 0.06 12.36 -9.36
C VAL A 279 -1.38 12.91 -9.33
N GLY A 280 -1.72 13.75 -8.35
CA GLY A 280 -3.04 14.35 -8.20
C GLY A 280 -3.95 13.62 -7.22
N CYS A 281 -3.42 12.71 -6.39
CA CYS A 281 -4.16 12.25 -5.21
C CYS A 281 -4.36 13.43 -4.25
N LYS A 282 -5.56 13.57 -3.71
CA LYS A 282 -5.88 14.61 -2.72
C LYS A 282 -5.96 14.05 -1.31
N ILE A 283 -6.20 12.76 -1.16
CA ILE A 283 -6.37 12.09 0.12
C ILE A 283 -5.38 10.94 0.20
N TRP A 284 -4.64 10.90 1.29
CA TRP A 284 -3.84 9.75 1.70
C TRP A 284 -4.56 9.03 2.83
N ASP A 285 -5.09 7.85 2.51
CA ASP A 285 -5.65 6.91 3.47
C ASP A 285 -4.56 5.99 4.02
N LEU A 286 -4.36 6.05 5.33
CA LEU A 286 -3.35 5.27 6.06
C LEU A 286 -3.97 4.16 6.92
N GLY A 287 -5.26 3.87 6.78
CA GLY A 287 -5.92 2.79 7.52
C GLY A 287 -6.21 3.17 8.98
N MET A 288 -5.73 2.36 9.92
CA MET A 288 -5.99 2.57 11.35
C MET A 288 -5.17 3.72 11.95
N GLN A 289 -5.73 4.38 12.95
CA GLN A 289 -5.04 5.42 13.70
C GLN A 289 -3.87 4.85 14.50
N MET A 290 -2.73 5.55 14.44
CA MET A 290 -1.53 5.24 15.20
C MET A 290 -0.83 6.55 15.56
N LYS A 291 -0.26 6.63 16.76
CA LYS A 291 0.36 7.86 17.28
C LYS A 291 1.36 8.52 16.32
N TYR A 292 2.22 7.72 15.67
CA TYR A 292 3.21 8.30 14.75
C TYR A 292 2.59 8.94 13.49
N LYS A 293 1.38 8.52 13.07
CA LYS A 293 0.69 9.10 11.90
C LYS A 293 0.18 10.50 12.20
N GLU A 294 -0.31 10.72 13.42
CA GLU A 294 -0.64 12.04 13.93
C GLU A 294 0.64 12.89 14.04
N ASP A 295 1.60 12.42 14.84
CA ASP A 295 2.77 13.20 15.23
C ASP A 295 3.74 13.50 14.07
N ARG A 296 3.90 12.57 13.11
CA ARG A 296 4.98 12.62 12.09
C ARG A 296 4.49 12.78 10.65
N ILE A 297 3.21 12.53 10.38
CA ILE A 297 2.63 12.68 9.02
C ILE A 297 1.63 13.85 9.01
N GLY A 298 0.98 14.13 10.13
CA GLY A 298 -0.11 15.12 10.22
C GLY A 298 -1.47 14.53 9.88
N CYS A 299 -1.70 13.25 10.19
CA CYS A 299 -2.99 12.61 9.94
C CYS A 299 -4.05 13.08 10.93
N VAL A 300 -5.29 13.11 10.45
CA VAL A 300 -6.49 13.33 11.25
C VAL A 300 -7.36 12.08 11.22
N GLU A 301 -8.21 11.97 12.23
CA GLU A 301 -9.17 10.88 12.34
C GLU A 301 -10.49 11.22 11.64
N LEU A 302 -11.04 10.26 10.89
CA LEU A 302 -12.35 10.33 10.29
C LEU A 302 -13.21 9.13 10.69
N ARG A 303 -14.42 9.38 11.19
CA ARG A 303 -15.37 8.32 11.56
C ARG A 303 -15.81 7.52 10.34
N ARG A 304 -16.05 6.22 10.53
CA ARG A 304 -16.48 5.25 9.52
C ARG A 304 -17.52 5.79 8.54
N GLU A 305 -18.62 6.33 9.06
CA GLU A 305 -19.75 6.74 8.21
C GLU A 305 -19.35 7.89 7.28
N LYS A 306 -18.53 8.82 7.78
CA LYS A 306 -17.98 9.92 7.00
C LYS A 306 -16.91 9.45 6.01
N TRP A 307 -16.10 8.47 6.40
CA TRP A 307 -15.11 7.86 5.50
C TRP A 307 -15.77 7.16 4.31
N LEU A 308 -16.79 6.34 4.53
CA LEU A 308 -17.50 5.66 3.45
C LEU A 308 -18.17 6.66 2.49
N GLN A 309 -18.75 7.75 3.03
CA GLN A 309 -19.31 8.83 2.23
C GLN A 309 -18.25 9.55 1.39
N MET A 310 -17.09 9.86 1.99
CA MET A 310 -15.95 10.48 1.31
C MET A 310 -15.42 9.57 0.20
N ALA A 311 -15.17 8.30 0.49
CA ALA A 311 -14.68 7.32 -0.48
C ALA A 311 -15.63 7.24 -1.69
N SER A 312 -16.94 7.17 -1.47
CA SER A 312 -17.94 7.17 -2.55
C SER A 312 -17.95 8.46 -3.38
N ASN A 313 -17.67 9.62 -2.77
CA ASN A 313 -17.61 10.90 -3.49
C ASN A 313 -16.35 11.06 -4.33
N HIS A 314 -15.29 10.33 -3.98
CA HIS A 314 -13.96 10.45 -4.55
C HIS A 314 -13.56 9.26 -5.42
N CYS A 315 -14.41 8.23 -5.58
CA CYS A 315 -14.04 7.01 -6.29
C CYS A 315 -14.05 7.11 -7.83
N ALA A 316 -14.57 8.21 -8.38
CA ALA A 316 -14.67 8.42 -9.82
C ALA A 316 -13.34 8.91 -10.42
N ASN A 317 -13.03 8.46 -11.64
CA ASN A 317 -11.89 8.90 -12.47
C ASN A 317 -10.53 8.89 -11.76
N THR A 318 -9.71 7.87 -12.03
CA THR A 318 -8.37 7.77 -11.42
C THR A 318 -7.49 8.97 -11.77
N CYS A 319 -6.79 9.52 -10.77
CA CYS A 319 -5.73 10.50 -10.98
C CYS A 319 -4.44 9.87 -11.54
N PHE A 320 -4.29 8.55 -11.49
CA PHE A 320 -3.09 7.87 -11.96
C PHE A 320 -3.13 7.63 -13.47
N THR A 321 -2.56 8.59 -14.21
CA THR A 321 -2.55 8.61 -15.67
C THR A 321 -1.46 7.71 -16.28
N THR A 322 -1.57 7.44 -17.59
CA THR A 322 -0.51 6.77 -18.37
C THR A 322 0.82 7.54 -18.29
N GLU A 323 0.78 8.87 -18.33
CA GLU A 323 1.97 9.72 -18.18
C GLU A 323 2.63 9.51 -16.81
N SER A 324 1.84 9.49 -15.73
CA SER A 324 2.35 9.19 -14.38
C SER A 324 3.01 7.81 -14.34
N LYS A 325 2.35 6.80 -14.91
CA LYS A 325 2.89 5.44 -14.98
C LYS A 325 4.21 5.39 -15.74
N GLU A 326 4.31 6.06 -16.89
CA GLU A 326 5.54 6.10 -17.69
C GLU A 326 6.67 6.84 -16.97
N LYS A 327 6.39 8.02 -16.39
CA LYS A 327 7.37 8.82 -15.64
C LYS A 327 7.99 8.02 -14.51
N TYR A 328 7.16 7.46 -13.63
CA TYR A 328 7.65 6.83 -12.42
C TYR A 328 8.13 5.38 -12.61
N SER A 329 7.71 4.67 -13.66
CA SER A 329 8.24 3.34 -13.97
C SER A 329 9.70 3.37 -14.45
N ARG A 330 10.14 4.47 -15.06
CA ARG A 330 11.55 4.69 -15.45
C ARG A 330 12.47 4.97 -14.26
N GLY A 331 11.89 5.29 -13.11
CA GLY A 331 12.61 5.68 -11.91
C GLY A 331 12.86 7.17 -11.85
N VAL A 332 12.60 7.76 -10.69
CA VAL A 332 12.87 9.17 -10.40
C VAL A 332 13.91 9.24 -9.27
N PRO A 333 14.99 10.01 -9.43
CA PRO A 333 15.92 10.23 -8.33
C PRO A 333 15.22 10.85 -7.12
N VAL A 334 15.47 10.32 -5.93
CA VAL A 334 14.84 10.80 -4.70
C VAL A 334 15.09 12.29 -4.49
N HIS A 335 16.29 12.79 -4.77
CA HIS A 335 16.59 14.22 -4.63
C HIS A 335 15.64 15.11 -5.45
N SER A 336 15.24 14.68 -6.66
CA SER A 336 14.34 15.42 -7.54
C SER A 336 12.88 15.37 -7.06
N VAL A 337 12.50 14.36 -6.28
CA VAL A 337 11.17 14.29 -5.65
C VAL A 337 11.03 15.35 -4.57
N PHE A 338 12.09 15.66 -3.83
CA PHE A 338 12.11 16.68 -2.78
C PHE A 338 12.29 18.12 -3.28
N GLN A 339 12.48 18.31 -4.59
CA GLN A 339 12.61 19.63 -5.24
C GLN A 339 11.33 20.07 -5.98
N GLN A 340 10.36 19.16 -6.12
CA GLN A 340 9.01 19.45 -6.60
C GLN A 340 8.22 20.10 -5.47
#